data_AF-A0A956JMX0-F1
#
_entry.id   AF-A0A956JMX0-F1
#
_cell.length_a   1.000
_cell.length_b   1.000
_cell.length_c   1.000
_cell.angle_alpha   90.00
_cell.angle_beta   90.00
_cell.angle_gamma   90.00
#
_symmetry.space_group_name_H-M   'P 1'
#
loop_
_entity.id
_entity.type
_entity.pdbx_description
1 polymer ?
#
loop_
_entity_poly.entity_id
_entity_poly.type
_entity_poly.pdbx_seq_one_letter_code
_entity_poly.pdbx_strand_id
1 'polypeptide(L)'
;DDEALRRGQVRLLELEAVFADGALVRARAGERGAPEARAVDEVMAPGAERLDVAVALPDLRDDRDNVRDDPDARFLPTLRRDVPDLCGGRTRVDLEVGAPNLRLLLGDEARRSGVQTIKIAELRREFDGTLVWDPSYIPPCLALSAAPGLLAELRELLSLALSRRRALVDLRHEHDPERAEFLGRDITHYLLLDALGGAIPALRHLLDEPRTHPLAAFLALSSFAGKLTSFATQVAPEELPSFRFVDLRASFGGLVAAIKEILGIAVEADFVRIPLTLRPEDGVWLGRLAGDALTCRAYVLAVESTLPQLELIRGLPRLSKIASWGRIGTHVKQATPGVRIAHLDKPPAEIPRRPRQIYFALLTDDPDWAEVLREQTLAIFAPEPLDHRRVRVELFGVRRGDPDPSAGGSR
;
A
#
# COMPACT_ATOMS: atom_id res chain seq x y z
N ASP A 1 9.54 22.24 -18.58
CA ASP A 1 8.59 22.60 -19.64
C ASP A 1 8.49 21.42 -20.60
N ASP A 2 7.34 20.75 -20.63
CA ASP A 2 7.14 19.55 -21.47
C ASP A 2 7.10 19.86 -22.96
N GLU A 3 6.66 21.06 -23.34
CA GLU A 3 6.63 21.46 -24.74
C GLU A 3 8.04 21.75 -25.25
N ALA A 4 8.87 22.41 -24.43
CA ALA A 4 10.29 22.60 -24.74
C ALA A 4 11.04 21.26 -24.84
N LEU A 5 10.74 20.30 -23.94
CA LEU A 5 11.40 18.98 -23.96
C LEU A 5 11.09 18.21 -25.25
N ARG A 6 9.85 18.29 -25.76
CA ARG A 6 9.48 17.70 -27.07
C ARG A 6 10.25 18.30 -28.24
N ARG A 7 10.82 19.50 -28.09
CA ARG A 7 11.69 20.16 -29.07
C ARG A 7 13.18 19.93 -28.79
N GLY A 8 13.52 19.00 -27.89
CA GLY A 8 14.90 18.69 -27.52
C GLY A 8 15.55 19.70 -26.56
N GLN A 9 14.75 20.53 -25.87
CA GLN A 9 15.27 21.60 -25.00
C GLN A 9 14.78 21.48 -23.55
N VAL A 10 15.68 21.72 -22.60
CA VAL A 10 15.34 21.90 -21.19
C VAL A 10 15.15 23.38 -20.92
N ARG A 11 13.94 23.74 -20.48
CA ARG A 11 13.58 25.11 -20.06
C ARG A 11 12.94 25.09 -18.68
N LEU A 12 13.47 25.95 -17.80
CA LEU A 12 12.92 26.23 -16.47
C LEU A 12 11.77 27.24 -16.59
N LEU A 13 10.63 26.96 -15.97
CA LEU A 13 9.45 27.85 -15.98
C LEU A 13 9.40 28.75 -14.75
N GLU A 14 9.52 28.16 -13.57
CA GLU A 14 9.58 28.84 -12.29
C GLU A 14 10.47 28.03 -11.34
N LEU A 15 11.18 28.73 -10.46
CA LEU A 15 11.98 28.14 -9.39
C LEU A 15 11.87 29.01 -8.15
N GLU A 16 11.63 28.38 -7.02
CA GLU A 16 11.83 28.93 -5.68
C GLU A 16 12.73 27.94 -4.94
N ALA A 17 13.92 28.38 -4.54
CA ALA A 17 14.94 27.49 -3.98
C ALA A 17 15.80 28.18 -2.92
N VAL A 18 16.37 27.36 -2.04
CA VAL A 18 17.40 27.75 -1.08
C VAL A 18 18.68 27.00 -1.42
N PHE A 19 19.75 27.74 -1.74
CA PHE A 19 21.07 27.16 -1.97
C PHE A 19 21.76 26.78 -0.66
N ALA A 20 22.83 25.99 -0.74
CA ALA A 20 23.54 25.46 0.43
C ALA A 20 24.15 26.57 1.31
N ASP A 21 24.48 27.71 0.72
CA ASP A 21 24.93 28.91 1.42
C ASP A 21 23.79 29.76 2.04
N GLY A 22 22.54 29.31 1.94
CA GLY A 22 21.37 29.99 2.48
C GLY A 22 20.73 31.00 1.54
N ALA A 23 21.22 31.16 0.31
CA ALA A 23 20.62 32.10 -0.63
C ALA A 23 19.24 31.66 -1.10
N LEU A 24 18.26 32.52 -0.81
CA LEU A 24 16.89 32.41 -1.29
C LEU A 24 16.82 32.99 -2.71
N VAL A 25 16.48 32.16 -3.68
CA VAL A 25 16.27 32.59 -5.06
C VAL A 25 14.84 32.34 -5.50
N ARG A 26 14.33 33.29 -6.29
CA ARG A 26 13.10 33.13 -7.06
C ARG A 26 13.40 33.57 -8.48
N ALA A 27 12.99 32.75 -9.46
CA ALA A 27 13.11 33.10 -10.86
C ALA A 27 11.95 32.55 -11.66
N ARG A 28 11.49 33.32 -12.65
CA ARG A 28 10.51 32.90 -13.65
C ARG A 28 11.09 33.03 -15.05
N ALA A 29 10.65 32.18 -15.96
CA ALA A 29 11.11 32.19 -17.35
C ALA A 29 10.93 33.57 -17.99
N GLY A 30 12.02 34.11 -18.56
CA GLY A 30 12.03 35.41 -19.21
C GLY A 30 12.39 36.59 -18.29
N GLU A 31 12.49 36.38 -16.97
CA GLU A 31 13.08 37.37 -16.07
C GLU A 31 14.61 37.42 -16.25
N ARG A 32 15.21 38.60 -16.06
CA ARG A 32 16.67 38.70 -16.04
C ARG A 32 17.24 37.87 -14.88
N GLY A 33 18.24 37.05 -15.17
CA GLY A 33 18.82 36.12 -14.20
C GLY A 33 18.16 34.73 -14.16
N ALA A 34 17.01 34.53 -14.82
CA ALA A 34 16.50 33.19 -15.07
C ALA A 34 17.40 32.45 -16.08
N PRO A 35 17.59 31.14 -15.94
CA PRO A 35 18.48 30.40 -16.83
C PRO A 35 17.90 30.29 -18.24
N GLU A 36 18.78 30.38 -19.23
CA GLU A 36 18.42 30.16 -20.64
C GLU A 36 18.10 28.68 -20.92
N ALA A 37 17.27 28.43 -21.93
CA ALA A 37 16.97 27.08 -22.36
C ALA A 37 18.21 26.39 -22.94
N ARG A 38 18.41 25.11 -22.60
CA ARG A 38 19.57 24.33 -23.04
C ARG A 38 19.13 23.18 -23.95
N ALA A 39 19.82 22.97 -25.06
CA ALA A 39 19.60 21.80 -25.92
C ALA A 39 20.13 20.53 -25.24
N VAL A 40 19.36 19.45 -25.29
CA VAL A 40 19.71 18.16 -24.68
C VAL A 40 20.64 17.34 -25.58
N ASP A 41 20.41 17.39 -26.89
CA ASP A 41 21.10 16.58 -27.89
C ASP A 41 22.61 16.84 -27.94
N GLU A 42 23.04 18.02 -27.52
CA GLU A 42 24.46 18.42 -27.47
C GLU A 42 25.22 17.82 -26.28
N VAL A 43 24.50 17.42 -25.21
CA VAL A 43 25.10 17.01 -23.94
C VAL A 43 24.88 15.53 -23.65
N MET A 44 23.78 14.95 -24.11
CA MET A 44 23.45 13.55 -23.86
C MET A 44 24.23 12.63 -24.80
N ALA A 45 25.18 11.86 -24.25
CA ALA A 45 25.98 10.92 -25.03
C ALA A 45 25.10 9.90 -25.79
N PRO A 46 25.49 9.47 -27.01
CA PRO A 46 24.78 8.42 -27.74
C PRO A 46 24.72 7.13 -26.91
N GLY A 47 23.52 6.73 -26.49
CA GLY A 47 23.29 5.54 -25.66
C GLY A 47 23.19 5.79 -24.15
N ALA A 48 23.33 7.04 -23.68
CA ALA A 48 22.98 7.36 -22.30
C ALA A 48 21.47 7.15 -22.09
N GLU A 49 21.08 6.46 -21.01
CA GLU A 49 19.67 6.23 -20.68
C GLU A 49 19.07 7.36 -19.85
N ARG A 50 19.91 8.10 -19.11
CA ARG A 50 19.51 9.13 -18.16
C ARG A 50 20.38 10.37 -18.28
N LEU A 51 19.79 11.53 -17.98
CA LEU A 51 20.51 12.81 -17.92
C LEU A 51 20.03 13.65 -16.74
N ASP A 52 20.96 14.08 -15.90
CA ASP A 52 20.67 14.94 -14.76
C ASP A 52 20.45 16.38 -15.20
N VAL A 53 19.47 17.05 -14.59
CA VAL A 53 19.21 18.47 -14.80
C VAL A 53 19.36 19.19 -13.46
N ALA A 54 20.29 20.14 -13.41
CA ALA A 54 20.58 20.92 -12.22
C ALA A 54 20.49 22.43 -12.50
N VAL A 55 20.16 23.18 -11.45
CA VAL A 55 20.28 24.64 -11.45
C VAL A 55 21.50 25.03 -10.63
N ALA A 56 22.30 25.95 -11.15
CA ALA A 56 23.50 26.46 -10.51
C ALA A 56 23.39 27.94 -10.19
N LEU A 57 24.07 28.34 -9.11
CA LEU A 57 24.27 29.74 -8.71
C LEU A 57 25.76 29.93 -8.41
N PRO A 58 26.43 30.94 -9.01
CA PRO A 58 27.82 31.23 -8.67
C PRO A 58 27.99 31.59 -7.17
N ASP A 59 29.12 31.16 -6.60
CA ASP A 59 29.44 31.43 -5.21
C ASP A 59 29.67 32.93 -4.97
N LEU A 60 29.33 33.39 -3.77
CA LEU A 60 29.70 34.72 -3.32
C LEU A 60 31.22 34.74 -3.08
N ARG A 61 31.91 35.69 -3.69
CA ARG A 61 33.37 35.79 -3.59
C ARG A 61 33.80 37.13 -3.03
N ASP A 62 34.68 37.11 -2.03
CA ASP A 62 35.20 38.34 -1.42
C ASP A 62 36.30 39.01 -2.26
N ASP A 63 36.88 38.28 -3.22
CA ASP A 63 38.03 38.69 -4.03
C ASP A 63 37.67 39.45 -5.32
N ARG A 64 36.38 39.60 -5.63
CA ARG A 64 35.89 40.21 -6.89
C ARG A 64 34.47 40.76 -6.76
N ASP A 65 34.08 41.56 -7.74
CA ASP A 65 32.71 42.09 -7.84
C ASP A 65 31.70 40.96 -8.10
N ASN A 66 30.72 40.84 -7.20
CA ASN A 66 29.65 39.84 -7.29
C ASN A 66 28.46 40.31 -8.14
N VAL A 67 28.39 41.62 -8.46
CA VAL A 67 27.36 42.22 -9.31
C VAL A 67 28.02 42.71 -10.58
N ARG A 68 27.88 41.97 -11.68
CA ARG A 68 28.48 42.29 -12.97
C ARG A 68 27.69 41.59 -14.06
N ASP A 69 27.67 42.17 -15.26
CA ASP A 69 27.12 41.51 -16.44
C ASP A 69 28.11 40.46 -16.96
N ASP A 70 28.32 39.42 -16.17
CA ASP A 70 29.32 38.40 -16.43
C ASP A 70 28.82 37.01 -16.00
N PRO A 71 29.14 35.98 -16.79
CA PRO A 71 28.93 34.58 -16.48
C PRO A 71 29.18 34.16 -15.03
N ASP A 72 30.32 34.53 -14.47
CA ASP A 72 30.77 34.00 -13.19
C ASP A 72 30.39 34.88 -12.00
N ALA A 73 29.70 35.99 -12.26
CA ALA A 73 29.15 36.85 -11.23
C ALA A 73 27.88 36.24 -10.64
N ARG A 74 27.73 36.33 -9.32
CA ARG A 74 26.55 35.82 -8.60
C ARG A 74 25.27 36.56 -8.96
N PHE A 75 25.37 37.85 -9.23
CA PHE A 75 24.25 38.70 -9.59
C PHE A 75 24.50 39.47 -10.89
N LEU A 76 23.45 39.60 -11.70
CA LEU A 76 23.43 40.44 -12.89
C LEU A 76 22.81 41.82 -12.56
N PRO A 77 23.45 42.93 -12.97
CA PRO A 77 22.89 44.27 -12.78
C PRO A 77 21.58 44.42 -13.54
N THR A 78 20.51 44.78 -12.84
CA THR A 78 19.16 44.87 -13.40
C THR A 78 18.53 46.20 -13.00
N LEU A 79 18.14 46.99 -13.99
CA LEU A 79 17.45 48.26 -13.75
C LEU A 79 15.96 48.02 -13.49
N ARG A 80 15.49 48.31 -12.27
CA ARG A 80 14.07 48.43 -11.94
C ARG A 80 13.65 49.88 -12.09
N ARG A 81 12.76 50.14 -13.04
CA ARG A 81 12.26 51.49 -13.31
C ARG A 81 11.04 51.83 -12.47
N ASP A 82 10.84 53.11 -12.26
CA ASP A 82 9.62 53.66 -11.67
C ASP A 82 9.25 53.05 -10.29
N VAL A 83 10.24 52.73 -9.46
CA VAL A 83 10.01 52.14 -8.14
C VAL A 83 9.38 53.19 -7.23
N PRO A 84 8.16 52.96 -6.69
CA PRO A 84 7.49 53.92 -5.85
C PRO A 84 8.09 53.96 -4.45
N ASP A 85 8.21 55.16 -3.89
CA ASP A 85 8.52 55.36 -2.47
C ASP A 85 7.30 54.99 -1.61
N LEU A 86 7.45 54.00 -0.72
CA LEU A 86 6.40 53.53 0.18
C LEU A 86 6.08 54.53 1.32
N CYS A 87 6.97 55.48 1.62
CA CYS A 87 6.76 56.50 2.66
C CYS A 87 6.01 57.72 2.11
N GLY A 88 6.29 58.12 0.87
CA GLY A 88 5.79 59.37 0.28
C GLY A 88 4.81 59.21 -0.90
N GLY A 89 4.74 58.02 -1.53
CA GLY A 89 3.78 57.63 -2.58
C GLY A 89 3.85 58.39 -3.92
N ARG A 90 4.47 59.57 -3.96
CA ARG A 90 4.47 60.49 -5.12
C ARG A 90 5.80 60.50 -5.86
N THR A 91 6.88 60.06 -5.22
CA THR A 91 8.22 59.97 -5.83
C THR A 91 8.43 58.57 -6.39
N ARG A 92 8.92 58.51 -7.63
CA ARG A 92 9.36 57.28 -8.29
C ARG A 92 10.82 57.43 -8.68
N VAL A 93 11.60 56.38 -8.47
CA VAL A 93 13.02 56.35 -8.79
C VAL A 93 13.37 55.09 -9.54
N ASP A 94 14.34 55.21 -10.44
CA ASP A 94 14.97 54.04 -11.06
C ASP A 94 16.05 53.52 -10.11
N LEU A 95 16.02 52.21 -9.85
CA LEU A 95 16.95 51.52 -8.96
C LEU A 95 17.69 50.42 -9.72
N GLU A 96 19.00 50.36 -9.57
CA GLU A 96 19.78 49.21 -9.99
C GLU A 96 19.78 48.15 -8.88
N VAL A 97 19.35 46.93 -9.21
CA VAL A 97 19.30 45.79 -8.28
C VAL A 97 20.05 44.60 -8.88
N GLY A 98 20.55 43.71 -8.03
CA GLY A 98 21.15 42.45 -8.47
C GLY A 98 20.08 41.38 -8.69
N ALA A 99 19.96 40.85 -9.91
CA ALA A 99 19.19 39.65 -10.19
C ALA A 99 20.08 38.40 -10.05
N PRO A 100 19.64 37.30 -9.42
CA PRO A 100 20.46 36.10 -9.27
C PRO A 100 20.84 35.53 -10.65
N ASN A 101 22.10 35.15 -10.85
CA ASN A 101 22.59 34.63 -12.13
C ASN A 101 22.45 33.10 -12.18
N LEU A 102 21.24 32.61 -12.41
CA LEU A 102 20.95 31.18 -12.43
C LEU A 102 21.31 30.55 -13.78
N ARG A 103 21.81 29.31 -13.72
CA ARG A 103 22.21 28.53 -14.91
C ARG A 103 21.65 27.14 -14.89
N LEU A 104 21.24 26.64 -16.05
CA LEU A 104 20.91 25.22 -16.23
C LEU A 104 22.19 24.46 -16.59
N LEU A 105 22.52 23.46 -15.78
CA LEU A 105 23.61 22.52 -15.99
C LEU A 105 23.03 21.14 -16.30
N LEU A 106 23.58 20.48 -17.32
CA LEU A 106 23.12 19.18 -17.80
C LEU A 106 24.20 18.12 -17.57
N GLY A 107 23.80 16.94 -17.09
CA GLY A 107 24.68 15.80 -16.86
C GLY A 107 25.87 16.15 -15.96
N ASP A 108 27.08 15.80 -16.42
CA ASP A 108 28.33 15.99 -15.66
C ASP A 108 28.79 17.45 -15.57
N GLU A 109 28.12 18.40 -16.24
CA GLU A 109 28.41 19.83 -16.07
C GLU A 109 28.27 20.26 -14.60
N ALA A 110 27.28 19.72 -13.89
CA ALA A 110 27.04 20.05 -12.48
C ALA A 110 28.24 19.67 -11.59
N ARG A 111 28.89 18.54 -11.86
CA ARG A 111 30.08 18.09 -11.09
C ARG A 111 31.34 18.86 -11.46
N ARG A 112 31.48 19.25 -12.74
CA ARG A 112 32.67 19.93 -13.27
C ARG A 112 32.69 21.43 -13.02
N SER A 113 31.53 22.05 -12.81
CA SER A 113 31.41 23.51 -12.70
C SER A 113 32.03 24.08 -11.43
N GLY A 114 32.10 23.29 -10.34
CA GLY A 114 32.66 23.72 -9.05
C GLY A 114 31.87 24.84 -8.37
N VAL A 115 30.64 25.13 -8.82
CA VAL A 115 29.72 26.08 -8.21
C VAL A 115 28.61 25.35 -7.46
N GLN A 116 27.87 26.06 -6.61
CA GLN A 116 26.70 25.48 -5.94
C GLN A 116 25.62 25.08 -6.94
N THR A 117 25.10 23.85 -6.79
CA THR A 117 24.08 23.28 -7.67
C THR A 117 22.98 22.57 -6.89
N ILE A 118 21.76 22.60 -7.43
CA ILE A 118 20.62 21.82 -6.95
C ILE A 118 20.13 20.98 -8.13
N LYS A 119 20.14 19.63 -8.01
CA LYS A 119 19.55 18.75 -9.01
C LYS A 119 18.03 18.81 -8.92
N ILE A 120 17.38 19.34 -9.95
CA ILE A 120 15.93 19.61 -9.96
C ILE A 120 15.13 18.55 -10.70
N ALA A 121 15.74 17.85 -11.66
CA ALA A 121 15.08 16.82 -12.44
C ALA A 121 16.08 15.80 -13.02
N GLU A 122 15.54 14.71 -13.55
CA GLU A 122 16.26 13.69 -14.31
C GLU A 122 15.45 13.41 -15.57
N LEU A 123 16.12 13.35 -16.72
CA LEU A 123 15.53 12.89 -17.97
C LEU A 123 15.83 11.41 -18.13
N ARG A 124 14.89 10.69 -18.72
CA ARG A 124 15.05 9.28 -19.14
C ARG A 124 14.73 9.17 -20.62
N ARG A 125 15.51 8.35 -21.32
CA ARG A 125 15.23 7.95 -22.70
C ARG A 125 14.35 6.70 -22.68
N GLU A 126 13.24 6.76 -23.41
CA GLU A 126 12.36 5.63 -23.64
C GLU A 126 12.90 4.70 -24.74
N PHE A 127 12.32 3.50 -24.88
CA PHE A 127 12.73 2.52 -25.89
C PHE A 127 12.58 3.03 -27.34
N ASP A 128 11.65 3.96 -27.58
CA ASP A 128 11.43 4.61 -28.87
C ASP A 128 12.43 5.77 -29.14
N GLY A 129 13.31 6.07 -28.19
CA GLY A 129 14.27 7.16 -28.24
C GLY A 129 13.73 8.50 -27.74
N THR A 130 12.46 8.60 -27.38
CA THR A 130 11.84 9.82 -26.86
C THR A 130 12.40 10.17 -25.49
N LEU A 131 12.64 11.46 -25.24
CA LEU A 131 13.06 11.97 -23.93
C LEU A 131 11.84 12.35 -23.10
N VAL A 132 11.78 11.82 -21.88
CA VAL A 132 10.74 12.13 -20.90
C VAL A 132 11.37 12.50 -19.55
N TRP A 133 10.66 13.29 -18.75
CA TRP A 133 11.05 13.46 -17.35
C TRP A 133 10.89 12.13 -16.61
N ASP A 134 11.87 11.76 -15.80
CA ASP A 134 11.77 10.57 -14.96
C ASP A 134 10.85 10.85 -13.76
N PRO A 135 9.63 10.28 -13.71
CA PRO A 135 8.68 10.54 -12.64
C PRO A 135 9.12 9.93 -11.30
N SER A 136 10.08 9.00 -11.32
CA SER A 136 10.64 8.39 -10.10
C SER A 136 11.69 9.28 -9.43
N TYR A 137 12.13 10.36 -10.08
CA TYR A 137 13.09 11.28 -9.48
C TYR A 137 12.41 12.13 -8.41
N ILE A 138 13.04 12.22 -7.24
CA ILE A 138 12.58 13.05 -6.13
C ILE A 138 13.68 14.10 -5.86
N PRO A 139 13.46 15.38 -6.20
CA PRO A 139 14.44 16.43 -5.93
C PRO A 139 14.60 16.67 -4.42
N PRO A 140 15.75 17.18 -3.95
CA PRO A 140 15.88 17.70 -2.60
C PRO A 140 14.92 18.88 -2.43
N CYS A 141 13.80 18.65 -1.75
CA CYS A 141 12.73 19.62 -1.61
C CYS A 141 12.48 20.01 -0.15
N LEU A 142 12.07 21.26 0.07
CA LEU A 142 11.67 21.75 1.40
C LEU A 142 10.19 21.51 1.69
N ALA A 143 9.40 21.19 0.66
CA ALA A 143 7.97 20.92 0.72
C ALA A 143 7.65 19.71 -0.18
N LEU A 144 6.75 18.83 0.29
CA LEU A 144 6.27 17.67 -0.49
C LEU A 144 5.62 18.08 -1.81
N SER A 145 5.02 19.26 -1.90
CA SER A 145 4.41 19.81 -3.12
C SER A 145 5.40 19.92 -4.29
N ALA A 146 6.69 20.05 -4.02
CA ALA A 146 7.73 20.08 -5.05
C ALA A 146 8.10 18.67 -5.58
N ALA A 147 7.60 17.61 -4.96
CA ALA A 147 7.80 16.22 -5.37
C ALA A 147 6.45 15.53 -5.69
N PRO A 148 5.83 15.83 -6.84
CA PRO A 148 4.51 15.30 -7.19
C PRO A 148 4.48 13.76 -7.28
N GLY A 149 5.58 13.13 -7.72
CA GLY A 149 5.71 11.67 -7.73
C GLY A 149 5.61 11.08 -6.32
N LEU A 150 6.30 11.67 -5.34
CA LEU A 150 6.21 11.23 -3.94
C LEU A 150 4.79 11.43 -3.38
N LEU A 151 4.10 12.53 -3.73
CA LEU A 151 2.70 12.71 -3.34
C LEU A 151 1.77 11.65 -3.94
N ALA A 152 2.01 11.22 -5.18
CA ALA A 152 1.27 10.12 -5.79
C ALA A 152 1.48 8.80 -5.03
N GLU A 153 2.72 8.48 -4.69
CA GLU A 153 3.08 7.32 -3.86
C GLU A 153 2.39 7.35 -2.48
N LEU A 154 2.39 8.52 -1.81
CA LEU A 154 1.70 8.69 -0.53
C LEU A 154 0.18 8.49 -0.65
N ARG A 155 -0.46 8.93 -1.75
CA ARG A 155 -1.88 8.70 -2.02
C ARG A 155 -2.17 7.22 -2.23
N GLU A 156 -1.29 6.52 -2.94
CA GLU A 156 -1.42 5.09 -3.16
C GLU A 156 -1.27 4.31 -1.85
N LEU A 157 -0.26 4.64 -1.03
CA LEU A 157 -0.08 4.06 0.31
C LEU A 157 -1.30 4.28 1.20
N LEU A 158 -1.87 5.49 1.21
CA LEU A 158 -3.10 5.77 1.94
C LEU A 158 -4.27 4.90 1.45
N SER A 159 -4.42 4.77 0.12
CA SER A 159 -5.48 3.97 -0.49
C SER A 159 -5.35 2.49 -0.11
N LEU A 160 -4.13 1.96 -0.17
CA LEU A 160 -3.80 0.60 0.21
C LEU A 160 -4.05 0.36 1.72
N ALA A 161 -3.59 1.27 2.59
CA ALA A 161 -3.84 1.19 4.03
C ALA A 161 -5.33 1.24 4.37
N LEU A 162 -6.12 2.09 3.70
CA LEU A 162 -7.57 2.16 3.87
C LEU A 162 -8.26 0.88 3.42
N SER A 163 -7.90 0.36 2.25
CA SER A 163 -8.41 -0.92 1.72
C SER A 163 -8.12 -2.05 2.70
N ARG A 164 -6.87 -2.14 3.18
CA ARG A 164 -6.43 -3.16 4.11
C ARG A 164 -7.16 -3.09 5.44
N ARG A 165 -7.35 -1.89 5.98
CA ARG A 165 -8.12 -1.67 7.21
C ARG A 165 -9.56 -2.12 7.05
N ARG A 166 -10.23 -1.82 5.92
CA ARG A 166 -11.62 -2.26 5.68
C ARG A 166 -11.71 -3.79 5.68
N ALA A 167 -10.84 -4.47 4.93
CA ALA A 167 -10.82 -5.93 4.88
C ALA A 167 -10.65 -6.57 6.28
N LEU A 168 -9.77 -6.02 7.13
CA LEU A 168 -9.58 -6.51 8.50
C LEU A 168 -10.79 -6.22 9.41
N VAL A 169 -11.49 -5.11 9.20
CA VAL A 169 -12.71 -4.76 9.94
C VAL A 169 -13.87 -5.66 9.52
N ASP A 170 -14.00 -5.99 8.23
CA ASP A 170 -15.05 -6.86 7.72
C ASP A 170 -14.88 -8.29 8.26
N LEU A 171 -13.64 -8.80 8.28
CA LEU A 171 -13.30 -10.07 8.95
C LEU A 171 -13.72 -10.08 10.42
N ARG A 172 -13.68 -8.94 11.11
CA ARG A 172 -14.13 -8.83 12.51
C ARG A 172 -15.66 -8.83 12.64
N HIS A 173 -16.40 -8.26 11.70
CA HIS A 173 -17.87 -8.23 11.76
C HIS A 173 -18.50 -9.60 11.43
N GLU A 174 -17.82 -10.43 10.64
CA GLU A 174 -18.21 -11.83 10.42
C GLU A 174 -18.09 -12.69 11.70
N HIS A 175 -17.34 -12.21 12.70
CA HIS A 175 -17.23 -12.82 14.03
C HIS A 175 -18.26 -12.16 14.97
N ASP A 176 -19.22 -12.96 15.44
CA ASP A 176 -20.36 -12.57 16.29
C ASP A 176 -19.98 -11.61 17.44
N PRO A 177 -20.50 -10.36 17.49
CA PRO A 177 -20.07 -9.32 18.43
C PRO A 177 -20.39 -9.62 19.90
N GLU A 178 -21.27 -10.58 20.20
CA GLU A 178 -21.67 -10.91 21.58
C GLU A 178 -20.69 -11.85 22.30
N ARG A 179 -19.75 -12.50 21.61
CA ARG A 179 -18.82 -13.47 22.23
C ARG A 179 -17.43 -13.47 21.60
N ALA A 180 -16.78 -12.31 21.52
CA ALA A 180 -15.37 -12.21 21.19
C ALA A 180 -14.49 -12.80 22.33
N GLU A 181 -14.44 -14.12 22.43
CA GLU A 181 -13.38 -14.81 23.17
C GLU A 181 -12.06 -14.63 22.39
N PHE A 182 -11.20 -13.76 22.90
CA PHE A 182 -9.90 -13.38 22.33
C PHE A 182 -9.00 -14.62 22.08
N LEU A 183 -8.67 -14.88 20.82
CA LEU A 183 -7.66 -15.86 20.40
C LEU A 183 -6.34 -15.15 20.01
N GLY A 184 -5.21 -15.86 20.07
CA GLY A 184 -3.89 -15.30 19.75
C GLY A 184 -3.74 -14.71 18.33
N ARG A 185 -4.53 -15.18 17.35
CA ARG A 185 -4.57 -14.62 15.97
C ARG A 185 -5.36 -13.30 15.90
N ASP A 186 -6.26 -13.05 16.86
CA ASP A 186 -6.95 -11.76 17.01
C ASP A 186 -5.97 -10.66 17.43
N ILE A 187 -4.91 -11.01 18.16
CA ILE A 187 -3.86 -10.05 18.56
C ILE A 187 -3.10 -9.56 17.33
N THR A 188 -2.71 -10.45 16.41
CA THR A 188 -2.03 -10.06 15.17
C THR A 188 -2.91 -9.12 14.33
N HIS A 189 -4.18 -9.46 14.12
CA HIS A 189 -5.11 -8.56 13.40
C HIS A 189 -5.31 -7.23 14.13
N TYR A 190 -5.40 -7.24 15.45
CA TYR A 190 -5.52 -6.03 16.25
C TYR A 190 -4.28 -5.14 16.14
N LEU A 191 -3.08 -5.70 16.23
CA LEU A 191 -1.82 -4.97 16.08
C LEU A 191 -1.69 -4.36 14.68
N LEU A 192 -2.13 -5.08 13.65
CA LEU A 192 -2.15 -4.53 12.28
C LEU A 192 -3.18 -3.41 12.15
N LEU A 193 -4.36 -3.56 12.74
CA LEU A 193 -5.38 -2.51 12.82
C LEU A 193 -4.90 -1.27 13.59
N ASP A 194 -4.13 -1.44 14.66
CA ASP A 194 -3.49 -0.34 15.41
C ASP A 194 -2.44 0.38 14.56
N ALA A 195 -1.54 -0.38 13.91
CA ALA A 195 -0.53 0.19 13.01
C ALA A 195 -1.18 1.00 11.89
N LEU A 196 -2.20 0.44 11.23
CA LEU A 196 -2.99 1.14 10.21
C LEU A 196 -3.73 2.36 10.79
N GLY A 197 -4.32 2.21 11.97
CA GLY A 197 -5.06 3.27 12.67
C GLY A 197 -4.19 4.48 13.02
N GLY A 198 -2.93 4.26 13.39
CA GLY A 198 -1.97 5.33 13.64
C GLY A 198 -1.41 5.96 12.36
N ALA A 199 -1.19 5.16 11.31
CA ALA A 199 -0.59 5.65 10.06
C ALA A 199 -1.55 6.44 9.16
N ILE A 200 -2.82 6.02 9.06
CA ILE A 200 -3.81 6.63 8.16
C ILE A 200 -4.00 8.14 8.42
N PRO A 201 -4.17 8.63 9.65
CA PRO A 201 -4.29 10.06 9.93
C PRO A 201 -3.04 10.84 9.56
N ALA A 202 -1.85 10.28 9.82
CA ALA A 202 -0.58 10.91 9.46
C ALA A 202 -0.44 11.03 7.94
N LEU A 203 -0.72 9.95 7.19
CA LEU A 203 -0.71 9.96 5.72
C LEU A 203 -1.70 10.97 5.14
N ARG A 204 -2.92 11.07 5.72
CA ARG A 204 -3.91 12.09 5.31
C ARG A 204 -3.38 13.50 5.53
N HIS A 205 -2.83 13.79 6.71
CA HIS A 205 -2.30 15.12 6.99
C HIS A 205 -1.19 15.54 6.02
N LEU A 206 -0.28 14.63 5.67
CA LEU A 206 0.79 14.90 4.70
C LEU A 206 0.25 15.24 3.30
N LEU A 207 -0.91 14.68 2.93
CA LEU A 207 -1.58 14.96 1.65
C LEU A 207 -2.43 16.24 1.69
N ASP A 208 -3.03 16.55 2.83
CA ASP A 208 -3.83 17.76 3.04
C ASP A 208 -2.93 19.01 3.18
N GLU A 209 -1.73 18.86 3.75
CA GLU A 209 -0.74 19.94 3.92
C GLU A 209 0.59 19.60 3.23
N PRO A 210 0.65 19.65 1.88
CA PRO A 210 1.82 19.28 1.11
C PRO A 210 2.98 20.29 1.23
N ARG A 211 2.85 21.37 2.01
CA ARG A 211 3.98 22.27 2.34
C ARG A 211 4.89 21.73 3.45
N THR A 212 4.55 20.56 3.99
CA THR A 212 5.33 19.90 5.04
C THR A 212 6.70 19.47 4.53
N HIS A 213 7.72 19.57 5.38
CA HIS A 213 9.08 19.14 5.07
C HIS A 213 9.18 17.61 4.91
N PRO A 214 9.91 17.08 3.91
CA PRO A 214 9.98 15.63 3.65
C PRO A 214 10.46 14.79 4.84
N LEU A 215 11.30 15.34 5.72
CA LEU A 215 11.72 14.66 6.94
C LEU A 215 10.53 14.19 7.79
N ALA A 216 9.47 15.00 7.92
CA ALA A 216 8.29 14.62 8.69
C ALA A 216 7.54 13.45 8.03
N ALA A 217 7.43 13.45 6.69
CA ALA A 217 6.87 12.33 5.94
C ALA A 217 7.72 11.06 6.11
N PHE A 218 9.04 11.20 6.00
CA PHE A 218 9.97 10.09 6.17
C PHE A 218 9.87 9.47 7.56
N LEU A 219 9.82 10.28 8.63
CA LEU A 219 9.66 9.78 10.01
C LEU A 219 8.32 9.06 10.20
N ALA A 220 7.23 9.59 9.64
CA ALA A 220 5.92 8.95 9.70
C ALA A 220 5.91 7.59 8.97
N LEU A 221 6.47 7.54 7.76
CA LEU A 221 6.59 6.30 7.00
C LEU A 221 7.54 5.30 7.65
N SER A 222 8.65 5.74 8.23
CA SER A 222 9.62 4.86 8.90
C SER A 222 9.01 4.21 10.13
N SER A 223 8.27 5.00 10.93
CA SER A 223 7.51 4.48 12.07
C SER A 223 6.44 3.48 11.64
N PHE A 224 5.74 3.77 10.55
CA PHE A 224 4.73 2.85 10.01
C PHE A 224 5.36 1.54 9.49
N ALA A 225 6.41 1.64 8.67
CA ALA A 225 7.14 0.48 8.15
C ALA A 225 7.70 -0.39 9.28
N GLY A 226 8.32 0.22 10.30
CA GLY A 226 8.85 -0.50 11.46
C GLY A 226 7.78 -1.23 12.28
N LYS A 227 6.54 -0.74 12.31
CA LYS A 227 5.41 -1.52 12.87
C LYS A 227 5.01 -2.67 11.95
N LEU A 228 5.06 -2.46 10.64
CA LEU A 228 4.67 -3.46 9.64
C LEU A 228 5.66 -4.63 9.51
N THR A 229 6.95 -4.42 9.76
CA THR A 229 7.96 -5.50 9.72
C THR A 229 7.65 -6.63 10.72
N SER A 230 6.91 -6.36 11.80
CA SER A 230 6.44 -7.41 12.72
C SER A 230 5.50 -8.43 12.06
N PHE A 231 4.97 -8.13 10.86
CA PHE A 231 4.08 -8.99 10.09
C PHE A 231 4.75 -9.62 8.86
N ALA A 232 6.02 -9.30 8.59
CA ALA A 232 6.75 -9.79 7.42
C ALA A 232 8.01 -10.54 7.86
N THR A 233 8.27 -11.70 7.25
CA THR A 233 9.46 -12.50 7.54
C THR A 233 10.70 -12.08 6.75
N GLN A 234 10.52 -11.26 5.70
CA GLN A 234 11.59 -10.92 4.74
C GLN A 234 12.17 -9.52 4.90
N VAL A 235 11.57 -8.66 5.74
CA VAL A 235 12.01 -7.26 5.89
C VAL A 235 12.32 -7.00 7.36
N ALA A 236 13.60 -6.81 7.68
CA ALA A 236 14.02 -6.47 9.04
C ALA A 236 13.97 -4.94 9.27
N PRO A 237 13.65 -4.46 10.49
CA PRO A 237 13.65 -3.02 10.79
C PRO A 237 14.99 -2.32 10.49
N GLU A 238 16.12 -3.01 10.67
CA GLU A 238 17.47 -2.49 10.47
C GLU A 238 17.82 -2.29 8.99
N GLU A 239 17.07 -2.92 8.09
CA GLU A 239 17.24 -2.83 6.63
C GLU A 239 16.48 -1.64 6.04
N LEU A 240 15.65 -0.95 6.84
CA LEU A 240 14.90 0.22 6.38
C LEU A 240 15.87 1.37 6.01
N PRO A 241 15.62 2.10 4.89
CA PRO A 241 16.52 3.15 4.42
C PRO A 241 16.74 4.27 5.45
N SER A 242 17.92 4.90 5.40
CA SER A 242 18.22 6.14 6.15
C SER A 242 17.78 7.39 5.39
N PHE A 243 17.37 8.46 6.09
CA PHE A 243 17.06 9.75 5.45
C PHE A 243 18.31 10.42 4.90
N ARG A 244 18.32 10.70 3.59
CA ARG A 244 19.34 11.44 2.87
C ARG A 244 18.69 12.58 2.11
N PHE A 245 18.78 13.80 2.62
CA PHE A 245 18.11 14.97 2.04
C PHE A 245 18.49 15.22 0.57
N VAL A 246 19.76 14.98 0.22
CA VAL A 246 20.29 15.13 -1.15
C VAL A 246 19.87 14.01 -2.11
N ASP A 247 19.34 12.90 -1.57
CA ASP A 247 18.87 11.75 -2.34
C ASP A 247 17.57 11.19 -1.72
N LEU A 248 16.49 11.95 -1.95
CA LEU A 248 15.17 11.57 -1.45
C LEU A 248 14.63 10.31 -2.17
N ARG A 249 15.04 10.06 -3.42
CA ARG A 249 14.67 8.83 -4.14
C ARG A 249 15.15 7.59 -3.38
N ALA A 250 16.42 7.55 -2.98
CA ALA A 250 16.95 6.44 -2.18
C ALA A 250 16.30 6.35 -0.79
N SER A 251 15.97 7.50 -0.19
CA SER A 251 15.35 7.58 1.14
C SER A 251 13.92 7.02 1.16
N PHE A 252 13.10 7.38 0.17
CA PHE A 252 11.69 6.99 0.13
C PHE A 252 11.44 5.72 -0.68
N GLY A 253 12.21 5.45 -1.74
CA GLY A 253 11.94 4.36 -2.69
C GLY A 253 11.84 3.00 -2.01
N GLY A 254 12.88 2.60 -1.27
CA GLY A 254 12.88 1.33 -0.53
C GLY A 254 11.82 1.28 0.57
N LEU A 255 11.55 2.40 1.23
CA LEU A 255 10.59 2.49 2.31
C LEU A 255 9.14 2.34 1.82
N VAL A 256 8.79 3.03 0.73
CA VAL A 256 7.48 2.92 0.08
C VAL A 256 7.27 1.50 -0.47
N ALA A 257 8.28 0.94 -1.14
CA ALA A 257 8.22 -0.42 -1.68
C ALA A 257 7.98 -1.45 -0.56
N ALA A 258 8.73 -1.38 0.54
CA ALA A 258 8.54 -2.27 1.69
C ALA A 258 7.13 -2.16 2.29
N ILE A 259 6.61 -0.95 2.47
CA ILE A 259 5.23 -0.76 2.99
C ILE A 259 4.22 -1.36 2.02
N LYS A 260 4.35 -1.10 0.71
CA LYS A 260 3.45 -1.66 -0.32
C LYS A 260 3.48 -3.17 -0.32
N GLU A 261 4.67 -3.77 -0.24
CA GLU A 261 4.85 -5.21 -0.18
C GLU A 261 4.12 -5.80 1.04
N ILE A 262 4.40 -5.29 2.24
CA ILE A 262 3.80 -5.83 3.47
C ILE A 262 2.28 -5.65 3.50
N LEU A 263 1.77 -4.52 3.02
CA LEU A 263 0.32 -4.29 2.92
C LEU A 263 -0.32 -5.13 1.80
N GLY A 264 0.44 -5.42 0.74
CA GLY A 264 0.07 -6.22 -0.42
C GLY A 264 0.09 -7.72 -0.15
N ILE A 265 0.79 -8.20 0.89
CA ILE A 265 0.62 -9.56 1.40
C ILE A 265 -0.84 -9.69 1.81
N ALA A 266 -1.61 -10.36 0.97
CA ALA A 266 -2.99 -10.66 1.28
C ALA A 266 -3.01 -11.51 2.57
N VAL A 267 -3.76 -11.05 3.57
CA VAL A 267 -4.23 -11.97 4.61
C VAL A 267 -5.38 -12.68 3.93
N GLU A 268 -5.03 -13.58 3.00
CA GLU A 268 -5.98 -14.59 2.59
C GLU A 268 -6.21 -15.41 3.84
N ALA A 269 -7.44 -15.37 4.37
CA ALA A 269 -7.84 -16.41 5.27
C ALA A 269 -7.68 -17.73 4.50
N ASP A 270 -6.89 -18.68 4.99
CA ASP A 270 -6.71 -19.99 4.35
C ASP A 270 -8.01 -20.83 4.33
N PHE A 271 -9.14 -20.22 4.74
CA PHE A 271 -10.46 -20.79 4.76
C PHE A 271 -11.51 -19.79 4.24
N VAL A 272 -12.61 -20.34 3.72
CA VAL A 272 -13.81 -19.65 3.30
C VAL A 272 -14.93 -20.04 4.27
N ARG A 273 -15.58 -19.08 4.92
CA ARG A 273 -16.79 -19.34 5.69
C ARG A 273 -17.97 -19.47 4.75
N ILE A 274 -18.74 -20.55 4.88
CA ILE A 274 -19.96 -20.79 4.09
C ILE A 274 -21.15 -20.39 4.96
N PRO A 275 -21.87 -19.29 4.63
CA PRO A 275 -22.98 -18.82 5.43
C PRO A 275 -24.09 -19.88 5.50
N LEU A 276 -24.54 -20.19 6.71
CA LEU A 276 -25.67 -21.07 6.97
C LEU A 276 -26.82 -20.25 7.55
N THR A 277 -27.99 -20.32 6.91
CA THR A 277 -29.24 -19.73 7.40
C THR A 277 -30.10 -20.82 8.01
N LEU A 278 -30.45 -20.69 9.28
CA LEU A 278 -31.39 -21.60 9.94
C LEU A 278 -32.80 -21.31 9.44
N ARG A 279 -33.50 -22.36 9.02
CA ARG A 279 -34.93 -22.37 8.74
C ARG A 279 -35.68 -22.93 9.96
N PRO A 280 -36.37 -22.09 10.76
CA PRO A 280 -36.90 -22.53 12.05
C PRO A 280 -38.05 -23.52 11.96
N GLU A 281 -38.85 -23.50 10.87
CA GLU A 281 -40.03 -24.37 10.73
C GLU A 281 -39.69 -25.87 10.72
N ASP A 282 -38.53 -26.25 10.18
CA ASP A 282 -38.10 -27.64 10.07
C ASP A 282 -36.72 -27.89 10.69
N GLY A 283 -36.09 -26.88 11.28
CA GLY A 283 -34.81 -27.00 11.96
C GLY A 283 -33.64 -27.31 11.03
N VAL A 284 -33.74 -26.93 9.76
CA VAL A 284 -32.72 -27.19 8.74
C VAL A 284 -31.82 -25.96 8.57
N TRP A 285 -30.50 -26.15 8.60
CA TRP A 285 -29.54 -25.12 8.20
C TRP A 285 -29.28 -25.19 6.70
N LEU A 286 -29.47 -24.08 6.00
CA LEU A 286 -29.31 -23.97 4.55
C LEU A 286 -28.08 -23.13 4.21
N GLY A 287 -27.18 -23.66 3.40
CA GLY A 287 -26.03 -22.97 2.84
C GLY A 287 -26.03 -23.01 1.31
N ARG A 288 -25.40 -22.01 0.70
CA ARG A 288 -25.05 -21.99 -0.73
C ARG A 288 -23.54 -21.96 -0.87
N LEU A 289 -23.01 -22.81 -1.75
CA LEU A 289 -21.60 -22.80 -2.09
C LEU A 289 -21.41 -21.92 -3.33
N ALA A 290 -20.62 -20.86 -3.22
CA ALA A 290 -20.36 -19.94 -4.32
C ALA A 290 -18.87 -19.53 -4.35
N GLY A 291 -18.38 -19.19 -5.53
CA GLY A 291 -16.99 -18.76 -5.74
C GLY A 291 -15.98 -19.76 -5.18
N ASP A 292 -15.05 -19.27 -4.36
CA ASP A 292 -13.97 -20.06 -3.77
C ASP A 292 -14.46 -21.28 -2.97
N ALA A 293 -15.66 -21.21 -2.37
CA ALA A 293 -16.23 -22.30 -1.60
C ALA A 293 -16.47 -23.58 -2.43
N LEU A 294 -16.47 -23.51 -3.77
CA LEU A 294 -16.61 -24.67 -4.65
C LEU A 294 -15.29 -25.40 -4.92
N THR A 295 -14.16 -24.77 -4.62
CA THR A 295 -12.81 -25.24 -4.98
C THR A 295 -11.94 -25.59 -3.77
N CYS A 296 -12.53 -25.54 -2.57
CA CYS A 296 -11.86 -25.88 -1.31
C CYS A 296 -11.37 -27.34 -1.31
N ARG A 297 -10.22 -27.57 -0.67
CA ARG A 297 -9.62 -28.92 -0.54
C ARG A 297 -10.33 -29.79 0.49
N ALA A 298 -10.94 -29.16 1.50
CA ALA A 298 -11.64 -29.84 2.59
C ALA A 298 -12.75 -28.93 3.13
N TYR A 299 -13.75 -29.54 3.76
CA TYR A 299 -14.85 -28.83 4.40
C TYR A 299 -14.99 -29.30 5.84
N VAL A 300 -15.15 -28.36 6.76
CA VAL A 300 -15.20 -28.62 8.20
C VAL A 300 -16.43 -27.96 8.79
N LEU A 301 -17.22 -28.76 9.48
CA LEU A 301 -18.35 -28.34 10.29
C LEU A 301 -17.87 -28.08 11.71
N ALA A 302 -17.97 -26.83 12.16
CA ALA A 302 -17.79 -26.50 13.57
C ALA A 302 -19.14 -26.48 14.27
N VAL A 303 -19.22 -27.11 15.43
CA VAL A 303 -20.47 -27.36 16.13
C VAL A 303 -20.33 -26.95 17.58
N GLU A 304 -21.16 -26.01 18.01
CA GLU A 304 -21.29 -25.60 19.40
C GLU A 304 -22.58 -26.20 19.96
N SER A 305 -22.53 -26.79 21.15
CA SER A 305 -23.71 -27.37 21.78
C SER A 305 -23.67 -27.27 23.30
N THR A 306 -24.86 -27.25 23.91
CA THR A 306 -25.03 -27.39 25.37
C THR A 306 -24.94 -28.84 25.86
N LEU A 307 -24.85 -29.81 24.94
CA LEU A 307 -24.73 -31.23 25.26
C LEU A 307 -23.30 -31.62 25.66
N PRO A 308 -23.11 -32.73 26.41
CA PRO A 308 -21.80 -33.29 26.69
C PRO A 308 -21.01 -33.60 25.41
N GLN A 309 -19.72 -33.27 25.39
CA GLN A 309 -18.87 -33.40 24.20
C GLN A 309 -18.90 -34.80 23.59
N LEU A 310 -18.85 -35.84 24.43
CA LEU A 310 -18.85 -37.24 23.99
C LEU A 310 -20.18 -37.66 23.33
N GLU A 311 -21.30 -37.11 23.79
CA GLU A 311 -22.61 -37.35 23.18
C GLU A 311 -22.68 -36.71 21.80
N LEU A 312 -22.18 -35.48 21.65
CA LEU A 312 -22.14 -34.79 20.36
C LEU A 312 -21.22 -35.51 19.36
N ILE A 313 -20.02 -35.94 19.79
CA ILE A 313 -19.06 -36.69 18.96
C ILE A 313 -19.66 -38.00 18.42
N ARG A 314 -20.41 -38.73 19.25
CA ARG A 314 -21.01 -40.01 18.87
C ARG A 314 -22.34 -39.86 18.14
N GLY A 315 -23.12 -38.86 18.51
CA GLY A 315 -24.49 -38.64 18.03
C GLY A 315 -24.53 -37.97 16.67
N LEU A 316 -23.75 -36.89 16.48
CA LEU A 316 -23.87 -36.05 15.29
C LEU A 316 -23.57 -36.80 13.97
N PRO A 317 -22.50 -37.63 13.86
CA PRO A 317 -22.26 -38.40 12.64
C PRO A 317 -23.34 -39.43 12.31
N ARG A 318 -24.11 -39.87 13.32
CA ARG A 318 -25.14 -40.92 13.15
C ARG A 318 -26.52 -40.34 12.87
N LEU A 319 -26.85 -39.24 13.53
CA LEU A 319 -28.18 -38.66 13.54
C LEU A 319 -28.34 -37.52 12.53
N SER A 320 -27.26 -36.76 12.26
CA SER A 320 -27.35 -35.65 11.31
C SER A 320 -27.51 -36.15 9.88
N LYS A 321 -28.22 -35.36 9.07
CA LYS A 321 -28.42 -35.58 7.65
C LYS A 321 -27.88 -34.36 6.93
N ILE A 322 -26.94 -34.57 6.02
CA ILE A 322 -26.34 -33.52 5.20
C ILE A 322 -26.55 -33.91 3.74
N ALA A 323 -27.17 -33.04 2.96
CA ALA A 323 -27.46 -33.29 1.54
C ALA A 323 -27.71 -31.97 0.80
N SER A 324 -27.97 -32.02 -0.51
CA SER A 324 -28.46 -30.85 -1.24
C SER A 324 -29.90 -30.48 -0.81
N TRP A 325 -30.33 -29.26 -1.15
CA TRP A 325 -31.68 -28.80 -0.78
C TRP A 325 -32.80 -29.69 -1.34
N GLY A 326 -32.61 -30.23 -2.55
CA GLY A 326 -33.59 -31.11 -3.18
C GLY A 326 -33.70 -32.48 -2.51
N ARG A 327 -32.63 -32.94 -1.85
CA ARG A 327 -32.54 -34.32 -1.34
C ARG A 327 -32.69 -34.46 0.17
N ILE A 328 -32.46 -33.39 0.93
CA ILE A 328 -32.52 -33.45 2.40
C ILE A 328 -33.85 -34.02 2.90
N GLY A 329 -34.98 -33.65 2.28
CA GLY A 329 -36.30 -34.18 2.63
C GLY A 329 -36.43 -35.70 2.44
N THR A 330 -35.76 -36.26 1.42
CA THR A 330 -35.74 -37.70 1.16
C THR A 330 -34.92 -38.44 2.22
N HIS A 331 -33.74 -37.94 2.57
CA HIS A 331 -32.90 -38.54 3.62
C HIS A 331 -33.56 -38.50 4.99
N VAL A 332 -34.31 -37.44 5.29
CA VAL A 332 -35.08 -37.33 6.54
C VAL A 332 -36.24 -38.34 6.55
N LYS A 333 -37.03 -38.43 5.47
CA LYS A 333 -38.18 -39.35 5.39
C LYS A 333 -37.79 -40.83 5.38
N GLN A 334 -36.72 -41.18 4.68
CA GLN A 334 -36.27 -42.56 4.51
C GLN A 334 -35.25 -42.99 5.57
N ALA A 335 -34.87 -42.09 6.49
CA ALA A 335 -33.83 -42.29 7.49
C ALA A 335 -32.47 -42.73 6.90
N THR A 336 -32.22 -42.52 5.61
CA THR A 336 -30.96 -42.88 4.94
C THR A 336 -29.84 -41.93 5.33
N PRO A 337 -28.58 -42.39 5.41
CA PRO A 337 -27.44 -41.49 5.58
C PRO A 337 -27.32 -40.53 4.39
N GLY A 338 -26.86 -39.31 4.63
CA GLY A 338 -26.41 -38.39 3.58
C GLY A 338 -24.89 -38.26 3.63
N VAL A 339 -24.35 -37.09 3.27
CA VAL A 339 -22.91 -36.79 3.36
C VAL A 339 -22.40 -37.10 4.76
N ARG A 340 -21.44 -38.02 4.83
CA ARG A 340 -20.85 -38.48 6.08
C ARG A 340 -19.92 -37.42 6.68
N ILE A 341 -19.87 -37.40 8.00
CA ILE A 341 -18.95 -36.54 8.75
C ILE A 341 -18.09 -37.36 9.72
N ALA A 342 -16.85 -36.93 9.94
CA ALA A 342 -15.91 -37.57 10.84
C ALA A 342 -15.39 -36.57 11.88
N HIS A 343 -15.35 -36.96 13.16
CA HIS A 343 -14.83 -36.11 14.22
C HIS A 343 -13.35 -35.77 13.99
N LEU A 344 -12.99 -34.51 14.26
CA LEU A 344 -11.62 -34.02 14.27
C LEU A 344 -11.22 -33.63 15.70
N ASP A 345 -10.18 -34.27 16.24
CA ASP A 345 -9.65 -33.92 17.56
C ASP A 345 -9.10 -32.49 17.62
N LYS A 346 -8.58 -32.02 16.48
CA LYS A 346 -8.13 -30.65 16.26
C LYS A 346 -8.58 -30.18 14.87
N PRO A 347 -9.08 -28.94 14.72
CA PRO A 347 -9.35 -28.41 13.40
C PRO A 347 -8.05 -28.28 12.59
N PRO A 348 -8.13 -28.24 11.25
CA PRO A 348 -7.00 -27.85 10.40
C PRO A 348 -6.41 -26.51 10.85
N ALA A 349 -5.10 -26.30 10.62
CA ALA A 349 -4.37 -25.11 11.08
C ALA A 349 -4.94 -23.79 10.52
N GLU A 350 -5.62 -23.88 9.39
CA GLU A 350 -6.31 -22.80 8.71
C GLU A 350 -7.53 -22.29 9.49
N ILE A 351 -8.24 -23.19 10.19
CA ILE A 351 -9.50 -22.87 10.87
C ILE A 351 -9.23 -22.46 12.33
N PRO A 352 -9.71 -21.29 12.77
CA PRO A 352 -9.52 -20.84 14.14
C PRO A 352 -10.24 -21.76 15.12
N ARG A 353 -9.48 -22.29 16.09
CA ARG A 353 -10.03 -23.12 17.18
C ARG A 353 -10.73 -22.25 18.21
N ARG A 354 -12.05 -22.42 18.36
CA ARG A 354 -12.84 -21.74 19.39
C ARG A 354 -13.11 -22.66 20.59
N PRO A 355 -13.12 -22.12 21.82
CA PRO A 355 -13.55 -22.87 22.99
C PRO A 355 -14.99 -23.39 22.79
N ARG A 356 -15.30 -24.57 23.34
CA ARG A 356 -16.65 -25.20 23.28
C ARG A 356 -17.16 -25.59 21.90
N GLN A 357 -16.37 -25.45 20.84
CA GLN A 357 -16.68 -26.02 19.53
C GLN A 357 -16.04 -27.40 19.34
N ILE A 358 -16.80 -28.30 18.72
CA ILE A 358 -16.33 -29.59 18.22
C ILE A 358 -16.30 -29.53 16.70
N TYR A 359 -15.26 -30.10 16.09
CA TYR A 359 -15.05 -30.04 14.65
C TYR A 359 -15.29 -31.40 14.01
N PHE A 360 -15.91 -31.38 12.83
CA PHE A 360 -16.15 -32.55 12.02
C PHE A 360 -15.75 -32.28 10.57
N ALA A 361 -14.95 -33.15 9.96
CA ALA A 361 -14.68 -33.12 8.53
C ALA A 361 -15.88 -33.68 7.76
N LEU A 362 -16.28 -33.01 6.68
CA LEU A 362 -17.20 -33.60 5.70
C LEU A 362 -16.40 -34.50 4.77
N LEU A 363 -16.89 -35.72 4.57
CA LEU A 363 -16.28 -36.70 3.68
C LEU A 363 -16.73 -36.42 2.24
N THR A 364 -15.81 -35.90 1.43
CA THR A 364 -16.09 -35.40 0.07
C THR A 364 -16.07 -36.50 -1.00
N ASP A 365 -15.71 -37.73 -0.62
CA ASP A 365 -15.78 -38.95 -1.44
C ASP A 365 -17.21 -39.51 -1.55
N ASP A 366 -18.18 -38.91 -0.86
CA ASP A 366 -19.56 -39.36 -0.80
C ASP A 366 -20.39 -38.95 -2.04
N PRO A 367 -21.20 -39.83 -2.65
CA PRO A 367 -22.06 -39.48 -3.79
C PRO A 367 -23.01 -38.30 -3.51
N ASP A 368 -23.53 -38.18 -2.29
CA ASP A 368 -24.40 -37.04 -1.94
C ASP A 368 -23.61 -35.73 -1.89
N TRP A 369 -22.28 -35.76 -1.68
CA TRP A 369 -21.43 -34.57 -1.73
C TRP A 369 -21.21 -34.10 -3.17
N ALA A 370 -21.04 -35.03 -4.11
CA ALA A 370 -20.96 -34.69 -5.53
C ALA A 370 -22.22 -33.94 -6.00
N GLU A 371 -23.37 -34.30 -5.44
CA GLU A 371 -24.63 -33.63 -5.72
C GLU A 371 -24.75 -32.24 -5.07
N VAL A 372 -24.26 -32.08 -3.84
CA VAL A 372 -24.12 -30.76 -3.19
C VAL A 372 -23.28 -29.80 -4.04
N LEU A 373 -22.16 -30.27 -4.59
CA LEU A 373 -21.32 -29.46 -5.48
C LEU A 373 -22.02 -29.15 -6.81
N ARG A 374 -22.73 -30.13 -7.39
CA ARG A 374 -23.49 -29.95 -8.64
C ARG A 374 -24.62 -28.93 -8.49
N GLU A 375 -25.37 -28.99 -7.39
CA GLU A 375 -26.48 -28.08 -7.12
C GLU A 375 -26.06 -26.79 -6.41
N GLN A 376 -24.80 -26.72 -5.98
CA GLN A 376 -24.21 -25.59 -5.23
C GLN A 376 -25.00 -25.23 -3.96
N THR A 377 -25.71 -26.21 -3.39
CA THR A 377 -26.58 -26.03 -2.22
C THR A 377 -26.34 -27.13 -1.21
N LEU A 378 -26.37 -26.77 0.07
CA LEU A 378 -26.17 -27.68 1.19
C LEU A 378 -27.25 -27.43 2.25
N ALA A 379 -27.79 -28.51 2.79
CA ALA A 379 -28.73 -28.53 3.88
C ALA A 379 -28.22 -29.47 4.97
N ILE A 380 -28.30 -29.03 6.23
CA ILE A 380 -27.96 -29.82 7.41
C ILE A 380 -29.22 -29.93 8.25
N PHE A 381 -29.61 -31.15 8.60
CA PHE A 381 -30.68 -31.44 9.53
C PHE A 381 -30.16 -32.28 10.68
N ALA A 382 -30.52 -31.94 11.91
CA ALA A 382 -30.20 -32.73 13.09
C ALA A 382 -31.47 -32.90 13.95
N PRO A 383 -31.92 -34.15 14.20
CA PRO A 383 -33.10 -34.41 15.02
C PRO A 383 -32.78 -34.30 16.52
N GLU A 384 -33.80 -34.32 17.38
CA GLU A 384 -33.59 -34.43 18.83
C GLU A 384 -32.71 -35.64 19.19
N PRO A 385 -31.77 -35.52 20.15
CA PRO A 385 -31.53 -34.37 21.04
C PRO A 385 -30.61 -33.28 20.47
N LEU A 386 -30.22 -33.38 19.20
CA LEU A 386 -29.27 -32.49 18.51
C LEU A 386 -29.96 -31.35 17.73
N ASP A 387 -31.17 -30.98 18.14
CA ASP A 387 -31.98 -30.00 17.44
C ASP A 387 -31.34 -28.60 17.45
N HIS A 388 -31.83 -27.74 16.57
CA HIS A 388 -31.30 -26.39 16.37
C HIS A 388 -31.35 -25.49 17.62
N ARG A 389 -32.08 -25.87 18.67
CA ARG A 389 -32.13 -25.17 19.96
C ARG A 389 -30.93 -25.49 20.84
N ARG A 390 -30.34 -26.67 20.67
CA ARG A 390 -29.21 -27.17 21.47
C ARG A 390 -27.89 -27.18 20.70
N VAL A 391 -27.95 -27.10 19.38
CA VAL A 391 -26.79 -27.17 18.50
C VAL A 391 -26.76 -25.96 17.57
N ARG A 392 -25.61 -25.30 17.49
CA ARG A 392 -25.31 -24.27 16.49
C ARG A 392 -24.20 -24.79 15.58
N VAL A 393 -24.36 -24.60 14.28
CA VAL A 393 -23.41 -25.09 13.28
C VAL A 393 -22.84 -23.95 12.45
N GLU A 394 -21.57 -24.08 12.09
CA GLU A 394 -20.87 -23.22 11.14
C GLU A 394 -20.09 -24.09 10.16
N LEU A 395 -20.08 -23.71 8.89
CA LEU A 395 -19.38 -24.45 7.85
C LEU A 395 -18.22 -23.64 7.30
N PHE A 396 -17.07 -24.29 7.19
CA PHE A 396 -15.84 -23.72 6.65
C PHE A 396 -15.32 -24.60 5.51
N GLY A 397 -14.83 -23.98 4.44
CA GLY A 397 -14.06 -24.62 3.40
C GLY A 397 -12.59 -24.23 3.51
N VAL A 398 -11.67 -25.19 3.58
CA VAL A 398 -10.22 -24.93 3.60
C VAL A 398 -9.75 -24.76 2.16
N ARG A 399 -9.09 -23.65 1.83
CA ARG A 399 -8.57 -23.41 0.47
C ARG A 399 -7.44 -24.39 0.15
N ARG A 400 -7.19 -24.62 -1.15
CA ARG A 400 -5.96 -25.29 -1.58
C ARG A 400 -4.81 -24.32 -1.29
N GLY A 401 -4.04 -24.59 -0.23
CA GLY A 401 -2.77 -23.89 -0.05
C GLY A 401 -1.86 -24.17 -1.25
N ASP A 402 -1.06 -23.17 -1.63
CA ASP A 402 0.09 -23.44 -2.50
C ASP A 402 0.93 -24.55 -1.84
N PRO A 403 1.40 -25.55 -2.60
CA PRO A 403 2.25 -26.58 -2.04
C PRO A 403 3.50 -25.92 -1.44
N ASP A 404 3.70 -26.13 -0.14
CA ASP A 404 4.91 -25.72 0.56
C ASP A 404 6.14 -26.29 -0.19
N PRO A 405 7.00 -25.43 -0.77
CA PRO A 405 8.17 -25.89 -1.51
C PRO A 405 9.21 -26.61 -0.62
N SER A 406 9.03 -26.63 0.70
CA SER A 406 9.93 -27.29 1.65
C SER A 406 9.56 -28.74 1.98
N ALA A 407 8.43 -29.28 1.50
CA ALA A 407 7.99 -30.65 1.78
C ALA A 407 8.39 -31.68 0.70
N GLY A 408 9.48 -31.44 -0.03
CA GLY A 408 10.03 -32.37 -1.03
C GLY A 408 11.42 -32.88 -0.65
N GLY A 409 11.50 -34.06 -0.02
CA GLY A 409 12.76 -34.81 0.02
C GLY A 409 13.02 -35.66 1.26
N SER A 410 12.36 -36.81 1.36
CA SER A 410 12.90 -37.98 2.06
C SER A 410 12.13 -39.22 1.62
N ARG A 411 12.52 -39.78 0.47
CA ARG A 411 12.36 -41.21 0.17
C ARG A 411 13.65 -41.71 -0.42
#